data_AF-A0A817AP40-F1
#
_entry.id   AF-A0A817AP40-F1
#
_cell.length_a   1.000
_cell.length_b   1.000
_cell.length_c   1.000
_cell.angle_alpha   90.00
_cell.angle_beta   90.00
_cell.angle_gamma   90.00
#
_symmetry.space_group_name_H-M   'P 1'
#
loop_
_entity.id
_entity.type
_entity.pdbx_description
1 polymer ?
#
loop_
_entity_poly.entity_id
_entity_poly.type
_entity_poly.pdbx_seq_one_letter_code
_entity_poly.pdbx_strand_id
1 'polypeptide(L)'
;MGLKDEDKKIEKSSEEPMGHGTLSRNNSHSSLSPTEDDEDEDKNLELGPMIALREQLEKDKDDESLRRWKEQLLGIVDLEEVGAVYSRKQMLGTFSPQAEPYNHVMFEESTPSGMLVRGSYSVKSKFVDDDNKCYLENNYTFDIRKNWL
;
A
#
# COMPACT_ATOMS: atom_id res chain seq x y z
N MET A 1 15.04 -48.45 56.07
CA MET A 1 14.92 -47.91 54.70
C MET A 1 16.34 -47.47 54.31
N GLY A 2 17.18 -48.32 53.73
CA GLY A 2 17.17 -48.78 52.33
C GLY A 2 17.92 -47.75 51.47
N LEU A 3 19.27 -47.69 51.52
CA LEU A 3 20.28 -48.35 50.67
C LEU A 3 20.24 -48.00 49.16
N LYS A 4 21.27 -47.23 48.79
CA LYS A 4 22.24 -47.40 47.68
C LYS A 4 21.97 -46.90 46.25
N ASP A 5 23.03 -46.25 45.79
CA ASP A 5 23.41 -45.72 44.48
C ASP A 5 23.53 -46.81 43.39
N GLU A 6 23.66 -46.34 42.13
CA GLU A 6 24.65 -46.76 41.11
C GLU A 6 24.10 -46.80 39.65
N ASP A 7 24.92 -46.25 38.75
CA ASP A 7 24.75 -46.09 37.29
C ASP A 7 24.74 -47.41 36.50
N LYS A 8 24.01 -47.46 35.35
CA LYS A 8 24.55 -47.78 34.00
C LYS A 8 23.50 -48.08 32.92
N LYS A 9 23.65 -47.36 31.80
CA LYS A 9 23.88 -47.82 30.40
C LYS A 9 22.86 -48.74 29.69
N ILE A 10 22.13 -48.10 28.75
CA ILE A 10 21.91 -48.41 27.32
C ILE A 10 21.72 -49.88 26.89
N GLU A 11 20.57 -50.18 26.27
CA GLU A 11 20.52 -51.02 25.06
C GLU A 11 19.35 -50.65 24.13
N LYS A 12 19.54 -50.96 22.84
CA LYS A 12 18.86 -50.46 21.64
C LYS A 12 18.18 -51.63 20.93
N SER A 13 16.93 -51.47 20.46
CA SER A 13 16.34 -52.20 19.32
C SER A 13 15.17 -51.35 18.79
N SER A 14 15.27 -50.69 17.62
CA SER A 14 15.06 -51.17 16.24
C SER A 14 13.65 -51.73 15.98
N GLU A 15 12.76 -50.91 15.40
CA GLU A 15 12.23 -51.01 14.02
C GLU A 15 11.00 -50.07 13.80
N GLU A 16 11.04 -49.32 12.71
CA GLU A 16 10.04 -48.36 12.16
C GLU A 16 8.99 -49.08 11.25
N PRO A 17 8.10 -48.40 10.48
CA PRO A 17 7.31 -47.17 10.68
C PRO A 17 5.83 -47.33 10.22
N MET A 18 4.93 -46.41 10.59
CA MET A 18 3.70 -46.14 9.80
C MET A 18 3.30 -44.65 9.89
N GLY A 19 3.26 -43.98 8.74
CA GLY A 19 2.20 -43.00 8.44
C GLY A 19 2.53 -41.51 8.56
N HIS A 20 3.18 -40.99 7.53
CA HIS A 20 3.43 -39.58 7.21
C HIS A 20 2.18 -38.68 7.17
N GLY A 21 2.32 -37.44 7.67
CA GLY A 21 1.33 -36.37 7.53
C GLY A 21 1.96 -34.98 7.54
N THR A 22 3.04 -34.77 6.77
CA THR A 22 3.58 -33.42 6.54
C THR A 22 2.61 -32.66 5.64
N LEU A 23 1.99 -31.61 6.17
CA LEU A 23 1.23 -30.62 5.39
C LEU A 23 2.20 -29.84 4.50
N SER A 24 2.44 -30.38 3.31
CA SER A 24 3.17 -29.71 2.24
C SER A 24 2.34 -28.51 1.77
N ARG A 25 2.90 -27.31 1.84
CA ARG A 25 2.36 -26.13 1.17
C ARG A 25 2.71 -26.24 -0.30
N ASN A 26 1.77 -26.73 -1.10
CA ASN A 26 1.86 -26.67 -2.55
C ASN A 26 1.60 -25.22 -2.97
N ASN A 27 2.65 -24.52 -3.42
CA ASN A 27 2.47 -23.28 -4.18
C ASN A 27 1.79 -23.66 -5.49
N SER A 28 0.69 -22.98 -5.84
CA SER A 28 -0.08 -23.27 -7.04
C SER A 28 0.81 -23.09 -8.27
N HIS A 29 0.93 -24.14 -9.08
CA HIS A 29 1.57 -24.05 -10.39
C HIS A 29 0.79 -23.04 -11.24
N SER A 30 1.48 -21.99 -11.71
CA SER A 30 1.02 -21.20 -12.85
C SER A 30 0.97 -22.13 -14.06
N SER A 31 -0.23 -22.55 -14.44
CA SER A 31 -0.45 -23.33 -15.65
C SER A 31 -0.49 -22.36 -16.83
N LEU A 32 0.66 -22.14 -17.44
CA LEU A 32 0.77 -21.52 -18.75
C LEU A 32 0.40 -22.57 -19.79
N SER A 33 -0.76 -22.43 -20.43
CA SER A 33 -1.09 -23.15 -21.65
C SER A 33 -0.50 -22.36 -22.82
N PRO A 34 0.35 -22.96 -23.67
CA PRO A 34 0.63 -22.41 -24.99
C PRO A 34 -0.54 -22.80 -25.88
N THR A 35 -1.48 -21.88 -26.07
CA THR A 35 -2.37 -21.95 -27.22
C THR A 35 -1.71 -21.16 -28.33
N GLU A 36 -1.53 -21.84 -29.46
CA GLU A 36 -0.96 -21.33 -30.70
C GLU A 36 -1.72 -20.09 -31.18
N ASP A 37 -0.99 -19.21 -31.89
CA ASP A 37 -1.46 -17.97 -32.51
C ASP A 37 -2.88 -18.06 -33.07
N ASP A 38 -3.73 -17.10 -32.72
CA ASP A 38 -4.72 -16.48 -33.62
C ASP A 38 -5.25 -15.19 -32.96
N GLU A 39 -4.80 -14.05 -33.51
CA GLU A 39 -5.37 -12.70 -33.50
C GLU A 39 -5.68 -12.04 -32.13
N ASP A 40 -4.90 -11.00 -31.80
CA ASP A 40 -5.22 -9.99 -30.79
C ASP A 40 -6.50 -9.23 -31.18
N GLU A 41 -7.67 -9.86 -31.05
CA GLU A 41 -8.91 -9.12 -30.95
C GLU A 41 -8.82 -8.29 -29.66
N ASP A 42 -8.81 -6.96 -29.83
CA ASP A 42 -9.03 -5.99 -28.75
C ASP A 42 -10.32 -6.37 -28.02
N LYS A 43 -10.22 -7.22 -26.99
CA LYS A 43 -11.34 -7.56 -26.12
C LYS A 43 -11.72 -6.29 -25.37
N ASN A 44 -12.68 -5.56 -25.94
CA ASN A 44 -13.26 -4.38 -25.34
C ASN A 44 -13.99 -4.82 -24.06
N LEU A 45 -13.31 -4.64 -22.93
CA LEU A 45 -13.86 -4.91 -21.61
C LEU A 45 -15.00 -3.93 -21.35
N GLU A 46 -16.25 -4.42 -21.41
CA GLU A 46 -17.41 -3.64 -21.02
C GLU A 46 -17.39 -3.43 -19.50
N LEU A 47 -16.93 -2.25 -19.08
CA LEU A 47 -16.99 -1.83 -17.69
C LEU A 47 -18.43 -1.50 -17.29
N GLY A 48 -18.79 -1.83 -16.05
CA GLY A 48 -20.07 -1.40 -15.47
C GLY A 48 -20.16 0.12 -15.34
N PRO A 49 -21.35 0.66 -15.04
CA PRO A 49 -21.54 2.09 -14.84
C PRO A 49 -20.54 2.65 -13.82
N MET A 50 -19.94 3.80 -14.13
CA MET A 50 -19.03 4.47 -13.21
C MET A 50 -19.82 5.01 -12.01
N ILE A 51 -19.59 4.43 -10.83
CA ILE A 51 -20.23 4.81 -9.56
C ILE A 51 -19.21 5.55 -8.69
N ALA A 52 -19.65 6.61 -8.00
CA ALA A 52 -18.80 7.35 -7.07
C ALA A 52 -18.53 6.55 -5.78
N LEU A 53 -17.29 6.59 -5.27
CA LEU A 53 -16.89 5.82 -4.08
C LEU A 53 -17.80 6.07 -2.86
N ARG A 54 -18.22 7.33 -2.66
CA ARG A 54 -19.17 7.73 -1.60
C ARG A 54 -20.52 7.00 -1.70
N GLU A 55 -21.03 6.82 -2.91
CA GLU A 55 -22.33 6.19 -3.16
C GLU A 55 -22.24 4.69 -2.91
N GLN A 56 -21.12 4.09 -3.34
CA GLN A 56 -20.84 2.68 -3.06
C GLN A 56 -20.73 2.44 -1.54
N LEU A 57 -20.09 3.34 -0.79
CA LEU A 57 -19.93 3.20 0.67
C LEU A 57 -21.26 3.36 1.41
N GLU A 58 -22.13 4.26 0.97
CA GLU A 58 -23.46 4.50 1.56
C GLU A 58 -24.40 3.29 1.41
N LYS A 59 -24.36 2.59 0.27
CA LYS A 59 -25.22 1.43 0.00
C LYS A 59 -25.00 0.28 0.99
N ASP A 60 -23.77 0.10 1.45
CA ASP A 60 -23.38 -1.02 2.31
C ASP A 60 -23.03 -0.57 3.73
N LYS A 61 -23.56 0.58 4.18
CA LYS A 61 -23.25 1.15 5.50
C LYS A 61 -23.70 0.26 6.67
N ASP A 62 -24.78 -0.50 6.46
CA ASP A 62 -25.37 -1.38 7.47
C ASP A 62 -24.79 -2.81 7.41
N ASP A 63 -23.93 -3.11 6.43
CA ASP A 63 -23.29 -4.42 6.27
C ASP A 63 -21.84 -4.40 6.75
N GLU A 64 -21.60 -4.98 7.93
CA GLU A 64 -20.28 -5.07 8.54
C GLU A 64 -19.27 -5.86 7.68
N SER A 65 -19.72 -6.91 6.98
CA SER A 65 -18.83 -7.75 6.17
C SER A 65 -18.34 -6.99 4.95
N LEU A 66 -19.25 -6.28 4.28
CA LEU A 66 -18.91 -5.44 3.13
C LEU A 66 -18.09 -4.22 3.54
N ARG A 67 -18.37 -3.65 4.72
CA ARG A 67 -17.54 -2.57 5.28
C ARG A 67 -16.11 -3.04 5.53
N ARG A 68 -15.93 -4.16 6.24
CA ARG A 68 -14.59 -4.71 6.52
C ARG A 68 -13.86 -5.11 5.24
N TRP A 69 -14.56 -5.70 4.28
CA TRP A 69 -13.98 -6.05 2.98
C TRP A 69 -13.54 -4.81 2.20
N LYS A 70 -14.34 -3.74 2.19
CA LYS A 70 -13.97 -2.45 1.59
C LYS A 70 -12.79 -1.81 2.31
N GLU A 71 -12.80 -1.78 3.64
CA GLU A 71 -11.68 -1.29 4.45
C GLU A 71 -10.38 -2.06 4.14
N GLN A 72 -10.46 -3.36 3.87
CA GLN A 72 -9.30 -4.16 3.49
C GLN A 72 -8.78 -3.86 2.06
N LEU A 73 -9.66 -3.49 1.13
CA LEU A 73 -9.27 -3.13 -0.25
C LEU A 73 -8.83 -1.67 -0.39
N LEU A 74 -9.51 -0.76 0.29
CA LEU A 74 -9.35 0.69 0.18
C LEU A 74 -8.49 1.29 1.29
N GLY A 75 -8.27 0.56 2.40
CA GLY A 75 -7.62 1.08 3.60
C GLY A 75 -8.53 2.00 4.42
N ILE A 76 -7.94 2.68 5.41
CA ILE A 76 -8.55 3.85 6.06
C ILE A 76 -8.48 5.03 5.09
N VAL A 77 -9.58 5.30 4.40
CA VAL A 77 -9.67 6.41 3.43
C VAL A 77 -10.14 7.67 4.16
N ASP A 78 -9.28 8.68 4.27
CA ASP A 78 -9.71 10.02 4.68
C ASP A 78 -10.56 10.65 3.56
N LEU A 79 -11.84 10.92 3.83
CA LEU A 79 -12.79 11.38 2.81
C LEU A 79 -12.46 12.75 2.22
N GLU A 80 -11.68 13.58 2.92
CA GLU A 80 -11.15 14.84 2.39
C GLU A 80 -10.04 14.63 1.34
N GLU A 81 -9.44 13.44 1.32
CA GLU A 81 -8.37 13.05 0.41
C GLU A 81 -8.88 12.25 -0.81
N VAL A 82 -10.20 12.04 -0.93
CA VAL A 82 -10.83 11.20 -1.98
C VAL A 82 -10.65 11.71 -3.43
N GLY A 83 -9.93 12.82 -3.63
CA GLY A 83 -9.45 13.27 -4.95
C GLY A 83 -7.94 13.48 -5.04
N ALA A 84 -7.18 13.28 -3.96
CA ALA A 84 -5.74 13.42 -3.98
C ALA A 84 -5.13 12.17 -4.63
N VAL A 85 -4.45 12.37 -5.75
CA VAL A 85 -3.68 11.31 -6.41
C VAL A 85 -2.34 11.08 -5.71
N TYR A 86 -1.93 12.00 -4.82
CA TYR A 86 -0.66 11.97 -4.11
C TYR A 86 -0.69 12.92 -2.90
N SER A 87 -0.12 12.47 -1.77
CA SER A 87 0.04 13.26 -0.55
C SER A 87 1.33 12.88 0.16
N ARG A 88 2.02 13.88 0.73
CA ARG A 88 3.27 13.71 1.46
C ARG A 88 3.35 14.71 2.60
N LYS A 89 3.80 14.24 3.77
CA LYS A 89 4.15 15.07 4.93
C LYS A 89 5.61 14.86 5.29
N GLN A 90 6.33 15.94 5.58
CA GLN A 90 7.73 15.89 6.02
C GLN A 90 7.94 16.80 7.22
N MET A 91 8.55 16.26 8.28
CA MET A 91 8.99 17.04 9.44
C MET A 91 10.28 17.78 9.07
N LEU A 92 10.25 19.10 9.12
CA LEU A 92 11.44 19.93 8.87
C LEU A 92 12.32 20.08 10.12
N GLY A 93 11.74 19.86 11.30
CA GLY A 93 12.40 19.94 12.60
C GLY A 93 11.99 21.16 13.42
N THR A 94 12.67 21.36 14.55
CA THR A 94 12.48 22.51 15.43
C THR A 94 13.59 23.52 15.17
N PHE A 95 13.20 24.77 14.91
CA PHE A 95 14.12 25.85 14.59
C PHE A 95 14.03 26.96 15.64
N SER A 96 15.17 27.38 16.18
CA SER A 96 15.24 28.51 17.12
C SER A 96 15.05 29.85 16.39
N PRO A 97 14.62 30.92 17.08
CA PRO A 97 14.58 32.25 16.47
C PRO A 97 15.99 32.73 16.07
N GLN A 98 16.15 33.19 14.84
CA GLN A 98 17.38 33.83 14.35
C GLN A 98 17.06 34.89 13.29
N ALA A 99 17.99 35.82 13.05
CA ALA A 99 17.84 36.89 12.08
C ALA A 99 18.00 36.41 10.62
N GLU A 100 18.85 35.43 10.38
CA GLU A 100 19.11 34.88 9.05
C GLU A 100 18.11 33.77 8.69
N PRO A 101 17.59 33.71 7.44
CA PRO A 101 16.65 32.66 7.05
C PRO A 101 17.27 31.25 7.11
N TYR A 102 16.47 30.27 7.55
CA TYR A 102 16.84 28.86 7.44
C TYR A 102 16.72 28.38 6.00
N ASN A 103 17.73 27.65 5.53
CA ASN A 103 17.69 26.93 4.26
C ASN A 103 17.48 25.43 4.53
N HIS A 104 16.46 24.85 3.91
CA HIS A 104 16.18 23.43 3.99
C HIS A 104 16.09 22.86 2.57
N VAL A 105 16.91 21.86 2.28
CA VAL A 105 16.90 21.16 1.00
C VAL A 105 15.98 19.95 1.12
N MET A 106 14.94 19.91 0.29
CA MET A 106 14.06 18.74 0.20
C MET A 106 14.75 17.63 -0.57
N PHE A 107 14.29 16.38 -0.39
CA PHE A 107 14.77 15.25 -1.16
C PHE A 107 14.37 15.42 -2.64
N GLU A 108 15.18 14.87 -3.54
CA GLU A 108 14.94 14.95 -4.98
C GLU A 108 13.76 14.04 -5.38
N GLU A 109 12.82 14.58 -6.15
CA GLU A 109 11.73 13.83 -6.77
C GLU A 109 11.85 13.82 -8.29
N SER A 110 11.63 12.65 -8.89
CA SER A 110 11.51 12.53 -10.34
C SER A 110 10.07 12.85 -10.76
N THR A 111 9.91 13.75 -11.73
CA THR A 111 8.59 14.03 -12.30
C THR A 111 8.08 12.79 -13.03
N PRO A 112 6.85 12.31 -12.75
CA PRO A 112 6.33 11.12 -13.39
C PRO A 112 6.20 11.35 -14.90
N SER A 113 6.43 10.29 -15.67
CA SER A 113 6.34 10.31 -17.13
C SER A 113 5.39 9.25 -17.65
N GLY A 114 4.84 9.47 -18.85
CA GLY A 114 3.84 8.60 -19.46
C GLY A 114 2.62 9.37 -19.94
N MET A 115 1.78 8.76 -20.76
CA MET A 115 0.58 9.43 -21.28
C MET A 115 -0.49 9.64 -20.21
N LEU A 116 -0.58 8.74 -19.24
CA LEU A 116 -1.63 8.76 -18.20
C LEU A 116 -1.41 9.80 -17.10
N VAL A 117 -0.17 10.25 -16.92
CA VAL A 117 0.23 11.24 -15.89
C VAL A 117 0.36 12.65 -16.45
N ARG A 118 0.00 12.86 -17.72
CA ARG A 118 -0.01 14.19 -18.33
C ARG A 118 -1.36 14.84 -18.07
N GLY A 119 -1.35 16.11 -17.72
CA GLY A 119 -2.55 16.85 -17.39
C GLY A 119 -2.26 17.98 -16.42
N SER A 120 -3.33 18.64 -15.98
CA SER A 120 -3.28 19.72 -15.01
C SER A 120 -3.49 19.18 -13.60
N TYR A 121 -2.56 19.52 -12.71
CA TYR A 121 -2.57 19.13 -11.32
C TYR A 121 -2.81 20.35 -10.45
N SER A 122 -3.61 20.20 -9.41
CA SER A 122 -3.79 21.19 -8.36
C SER A 122 -3.16 20.65 -7.08
N VAL A 123 -2.29 21.45 -6.47
CA VAL A 123 -1.61 21.09 -5.22
C VAL A 123 -1.96 22.11 -4.15
N LYS A 124 -2.26 21.58 -2.97
CA LYS A 124 -2.40 22.35 -1.74
C LYS A 124 -1.21 22.00 -0.84
N SER A 125 -0.44 23.00 -0.42
CA SER A 125 0.66 22.82 0.52
C SER A 125 0.41 23.60 1.81
N LYS A 126 0.79 23.01 2.94
CA LYS A 126 0.61 23.60 4.27
C LYS A 126 1.88 23.43 5.10
N PHE A 127 2.22 24.47 5.85
CA PHE A 127 3.25 24.44 6.89
C PHE A 127 2.57 24.53 8.25
N VAL A 128 2.70 23.47 9.04
CA VAL A 128 2.04 23.31 10.33
C VAL A 128 3.07 22.73 11.31
N ASP A 129 3.06 23.20 12.55
CA ASP A 129 3.87 22.65 13.65
C ASP A 129 3.07 21.65 14.51
N ASP A 130 3.70 21.14 15.56
CA ASP A 130 3.07 20.20 16.50
C ASP A 130 1.98 20.85 17.39
N ASP A 131 1.95 22.18 17.47
CA ASP A 131 0.90 22.97 18.15
C ASP A 131 -0.34 23.21 17.25
N ASN A 132 -0.39 22.59 16.07
CA ASN A 132 -1.40 22.77 15.03
C ASN A 132 -1.52 24.21 14.51
N LYS A 133 -0.48 25.03 14.65
CA LYS A 133 -0.46 26.37 14.08
C LYS A 133 -0.11 26.31 12.61
N CYS A 134 -0.99 26.82 11.75
CA CYS A 134 -0.71 26.95 10.33
C CYS A 134 0.03 28.27 10.06
N TYR A 135 1.26 28.16 9.53
CA TYR A 135 2.10 29.32 9.19
C TYR A 135 1.92 29.78 7.75
N LEU A 136 1.64 28.83 6.86
CA LEU A 136 1.46 29.09 5.44
C LEU A 136 0.55 28.01 4.85
N GLU A 137 -0.40 28.44 4.04
CA GLU A 137 -1.20 27.60 3.16
C GLU A 137 -1.12 28.20 1.76
N ASN A 138 -0.71 27.39 0.79
CA ASN A 138 -0.59 27.81 -0.60
C ASN A 138 -1.28 26.80 -1.52
N ASN A 139 -1.94 27.31 -2.55
CA ASN A 139 -2.57 26.52 -3.59
C ASN A 139 -1.97 26.91 -4.93
N TYR A 140 -1.42 25.94 -5.65
CA TYR A 140 -0.83 26.17 -6.96
C TYR A 140 -1.21 25.07 -7.92
N THR A 141 -1.16 25.38 -9.22
CA THR A 141 -1.47 24.44 -10.28
C THR A 141 -0.29 24.33 -11.23
N PHE A 142 -0.01 23.13 -11.73
CA PHE A 142 1.01 22.92 -12.74
C PHE A 142 0.56 21.85 -13.73
N ASP A 143 1.13 21.89 -14.94
CA ASP A 143 0.86 20.92 -15.98
C ASP A 143 2.06 20.00 -16.19
N ILE A 144 1.82 18.70 -16.23
CA ILE A 144 2.81 17.73 -16.71
C ILE A 144 2.60 17.56 -18.21
N ARG A 145 3.58 18.00 -19.01
CA ARG A 145 3.52 18.00 -20.48
C ARG A 145 4.66 17.17 -21.07
N LYS A 146 4.50 16.70 -22.31
CA LYS A 146 5.55 15.97 -23.04
C LYS A 146 6.74 16.88 -23.38
N ASN A 147 6.44 18.09 -23.79
CA ASN A 147 7.42 19.08 -24.22
C ASN A 147 7.41 20.23 -23.24
N TRP A 148 8.58 20.80 -23.03
CA TRP A 148 8.74 22.10 -22.40
C TRP A 148 8.10 23.17 -23.29
N LEU A 149 7.54 24.21 -22.67
CA LEU A 149 7.01 25.39 -23.36
C LEU A 149 8.14 26.27 -23.90
#